data_AF-A0A562PMG9-F1
#
_entry.id   AF-A0A562PMG9-F1
#
_cell.length_a   1.000
_cell.length_b   1.000
_cell.length_c   1.000
_cell.angle_alpha   90.00
_cell.angle_beta   90.00
_cell.angle_gamma   90.00
#
_symmetry.space_group_name_H-M   'P 1'
#
loop_
_entity.id
_entity.type
_entity.pdbx_description
1 polymer ?
#
loop_
_entity_poly.entity_id
_entity_poly.type
_entity_poly.pdbx_seq_one_letter_code
_entity_poly.pdbx_strand_id
1 'polypeptide(L)'
;MTPAEFVTHWRMEKDDLLALFMGTGSKTLVSQKISSMGLTEQQTIALRDVLNLALTDTFYTLLRGLDGASSIGGVQHGYRVLDEDGDLICGDGCVIAEAYAQLQADN
;
A
#
# COMPACT_ATOMS: atom_id res chain seq x y z
N MET A 1 2.38 15.32 -11.88
CA MET A 1 2.75 14.52 -10.68
C MET A 1 4.07 13.78 -10.95
N THR A 2 5.00 13.77 -10.01
CA THR A 2 6.27 13.02 -10.14
C THR A 2 6.13 11.55 -9.66
N PRO A 3 7.03 10.62 -10.05
CA PRO A 3 7.05 9.26 -9.49
C PRO A 3 7.12 9.21 -7.96
N ALA A 4 7.91 10.10 -7.34
CA ALA A 4 8.07 10.15 -5.89
C ALA A 4 6.77 10.61 -5.19
N GLU A 5 6.10 11.64 -5.72
CA GLU A 5 4.79 12.09 -5.24
C GLU A 5 3.73 11.00 -5.42
N PHE A 6 3.73 10.30 -6.56
CA PHE A 6 2.84 9.17 -6.81
C PHE A 6 3.01 8.07 -5.76
N VAL A 7 4.25 7.67 -5.46
CA VAL A 7 4.53 6.68 -4.39
C VAL A 7 4.12 7.22 -3.01
N THR A 8 4.35 8.51 -2.73
CA THR A 8 3.92 9.15 -1.48
C THR A 8 2.41 9.04 -1.29
N HIS A 9 1.61 9.23 -2.35
CA HIS A 9 0.15 9.05 -2.27
C HIS A 9 -0.23 7.61 -1.92
N TRP A 10 0.43 6.60 -2.49
CA TRP A 10 0.19 5.19 -2.12
C TRP A 10 0.61 4.86 -0.69
N ARG A 11 1.71 5.44 -0.19
CA ARG A 11 2.10 5.29 1.22
C ARG A 11 1.04 5.91 2.15
N MET A 12 0.55 7.11 1.81
CA MET A 12 -0.53 7.76 2.57
C MET A 12 -1.80 6.92 2.56
N GLU A 13 -2.20 6.39 1.40
CA GLU A 13 -3.35 5.48 1.29
C GLU A 13 -3.17 4.22 2.16
N LYS A 14 -1.97 3.63 2.18
CA LYS A 14 -1.64 2.51 3.09
C LYS A 14 -1.89 2.88 4.55
N ASP A 15 -1.39 4.03 4.99
CA ASP A 15 -1.52 4.51 6.36
C ASP A 15 -2.97 4.83 6.72
N ASP A 16 -3.71 5.46 5.80
CA ASP A 16 -5.12 5.79 5.95
C ASP A 16 -5.98 4.52 6.04
N LEU A 17 -5.72 3.50 5.22
CA LEU A 17 -6.39 2.20 5.32
C LEU A 17 -6.09 1.50 6.64
N LEU A 18 -4.83 1.50 7.09
CA LEU A 18 -4.48 0.93 8.39
C LEU A 18 -5.22 1.66 9.53
N ALA A 19 -5.26 2.99 9.50
CA ALA A 19 -5.99 3.80 10.45
C ALA A 19 -7.50 3.49 10.40
N LEU A 20 -8.07 3.34 9.20
CA LEU A 20 -9.47 3.03 9.00
C LEU A 20 -9.84 1.62 9.50
N PHE A 21 -8.96 0.63 9.34
CA PHE A 21 -9.16 -0.73 9.83
C PHE A 21 -9.08 -0.80 11.35
N MET A 22 -8.14 -0.07 11.95
CA MET A 22 -7.92 -0.06 13.41
C MET A 22 -8.78 0.96 14.16
N GLY A 23 -9.43 1.88 13.45
CA GLY A 23 -10.17 3.00 14.03
C GLY A 23 -11.43 2.57 14.77
N THR A 24 -11.56 3.03 16.02
CA THR A 24 -12.80 2.86 16.80
C THR A 24 -13.93 3.66 16.16
N GLY A 25 -15.04 2.98 15.81
CA GLY A 25 -16.20 3.61 15.16
C GLY A 25 -16.14 3.69 13.63
N SER A 26 -15.04 3.23 13.00
CA SER A 26 -14.99 3.00 11.56
C SER A 26 -16.04 1.95 11.15
N LYS A 27 -16.76 2.20 10.05
CA LYS A 27 -17.84 1.31 9.56
C LYS A 27 -17.39 0.35 8.46
N THR A 28 -16.09 0.22 8.20
CA THR A 28 -15.63 -0.79 7.25
C THR A 28 -15.95 -2.20 7.76
N LEU A 29 -16.10 -3.15 6.84
CA LEU A 29 -16.29 -4.55 7.23
C LEU A 29 -15.07 -5.11 7.98
N VAL A 30 -13.86 -4.59 7.66
CA VAL A 30 -12.62 -4.96 8.35
C VAL A 30 -12.65 -4.50 9.81
N SER A 31 -12.90 -3.21 10.07
CA SER A 31 -12.96 -2.66 11.43
C SER A 31 -14.07 -3.29 12.27
N GLN A 32 -15.23 -3.57 11.68
CA GLN A 32 -16.32 -4.32 12.35
C GLN A 32 -15.87 -5.73 12.72
N LYS A 33 -15.19 -6.43 11.80
CA LYS A 33 -14.68 -7.78 12.07
C LYS A 33 -13.62 -7.78 13.16
N ILE A 34 -12.65 -6.86 13.12
CA ILE A 34 -11.62 -6.70 14.15
C ILE A 34 -12.26 -6.44 15.50
N SER A 35 -13.21 -5.49 15.56
CA SER A 35 -13.96 -5.17 16.79
C SER A 35 -14.68 -6.38 17.36
N SER A 36 -15.28 -7.22 16.49
CA SER A 36 -16.00 -8.44 16.90
C SER A 36 -15.10 -9.55 17.48
N MET A 37 -13.78 -9.47 17.30
CA MET A 37 -12.84 -10.45 17.84
C MET A 37 -12.60 -10.31 19.35
N GLY A 38 -12.95 -9.16 19.95
CA GLY A 38 -12.79 -8.93 21.40
C GLY A 38 -11.33 -9.03 21.87
N LEU A 39 -10.39 -8.55 21.05
CA LEU A 39 -8.96 -8.64 21.32
C LEU A 39 -8.55 -7.82 22.55
N THR A 40 -7.52 -8.30 23.27
CA THR A 40 -6.85 -7.47 24.27
C THR A 40 -6.06 -6.33 23.60
N GLU A 41 -5.58 -5.37 24.39
CA GLU A 41 -4.74 -4.29 23.88
C GLU A 41 -3.46 -4.83 23.22
N GLN A 42 -2.77 -5.80 23.85
CA GLN A 42 -1.56 -6.41 23.28
C GLN A 42 -1.85 -7.16 21.97
N GLN A 43 -2.98 -7.86 21.89
CA GLN A 43 -3.41 -8.53 20.65
C GLN A 43 -3.80 -7.53 19.56
N THR A 44 -4.37 -6.39 19.94
CA THR A 44 -4.72 -5.30 19.01
C THR A 44 -3.48 -4.66 18.42
N ILE A 45 -2.43 -4.45 19.22
CA ILE A 45 -1.12 -3.97 18.75
C ILE A 45 -0.50 -5.00 17.79
N ALA A 46 -0.45 -6.28 18.17
CA ALA A 46 0.10 -7.33 17.31
C ALA A 46 -0.67 -7.44 15.97
N LEU A 47 -2.00 -7.32 16.00
CA LEU A 47 -2.80 -7.32 14.77
C LEU A 47 -2.52 -6.08 13.91
N ARG A 48 -2.37 -4.90 14.53
CA ARG A 48 -1.98 -3.67 13.81
C ARG A 48 -0.66 -3.87 13.07
N ASP A 49 0.34 -4.46 13.72
CA ASP A 49 1.65 -4.70 13.11
C ASP A 49 1.56 -5.68 11.93
N VAL A 50 0.80 -6.78 12.10
CA VAL A 50 0.53 -7.73 11.00
C VAL A 50 -0.17 -7.05 9.83
N LEU A 51 -1.17 -6.20 10.08
CA LEU A 51 -1.87 -5.47 9.03
C LEU A 51 -0.96 -4.43 8.35
N ASN A 52 -0.11 -3.74 9.12
CA ASN A 52 0.85 -2.81 8.56
C ASN A 52 1.80 -3.53 7.58
N LEU A 53 2.39 -4.65 8.00
CA LEU A 53 3.28 -5.45 7.13
C LEU A 53 2.54 -6.00 5.90
N ALA A 54 1.35 -6.55 6.08
CA ALA A 54 0.56 -7.09 4.98
C ALA A 54 0.19 -6.00 3.95
N LEU A 55 -0.18 -4.81 4.41
CA LEU A 55 -0.46 -3.67 3.53
C LEU A 55 0.82 -3.18 2.86
N THR A 56 1.94 -3.05 3.58
CA THR A 56 3.24 -2.73 2.98
C THR A 56 3.57 -3.67 1.83
N ASP A 57 3.53 -4.99 2.06
CA ASP A 57 3.88 -5.98 1.04
C ASP A 57 2.94 -5.91 -0.16
N THR A 58 1.65 -5.67 0.09
CA THR A 58 0.63 -5.53 -0.94
C THR A 58 0.88 -4.31 -1.82
N PHE A 59 1.03 -3.12 -1.22
CA PHE A 59 1.25 -1.88 -1.97
C PHE A 59 2.61 -1.84 -2.66
N TYR A 60 3.66 -2.36 -2.01
CA TYR A 60 4.97 -2.48 -2.62
C TYR A 60 4.95 -3.41 -3.84
N THR A 61 4.29 -4.56 -3.72
CA THR A 61 4.13 -5.50 -4.85
C THR A 61 3.29 -4.91 -5.98
N LEU A 62 2.23 -4.16 -5.64
CA LEU A 62 1.40 -3.44 -6.61
C LEU A 62 2.25 -2.42 -7.40
N LEU A 63 3.00 -1.56 -6.71
CA LEU A 63 3.86 -0.56 -7.36
C LEU A 63 4.92 -1.20 -8.23
N ARG A 64 5.56 -2.27 -7.76
CA ARG A 64 6.50 -3.06 -8.57
C ARG A 64 5.84 -3.72 -9.77
N GLY A 65 4.59 -4.13 -9.64
CA GLY A 65 3.81 -4.71 -10.74
C GLY A 65 3.56 -3.69 -11.84
N LEU A 66 3.17 -2.46 -11.49
CA LEU A 66 2.99 -1.36 -12.43
C LEU A 66 4.29 -1.00 -13.15
N ASP A 67 5.39 -0.99 -12.40
CA ASP A 67 6.73 -0.72 -12.91
C ASP A 67 7.30 -1.83 -13.82
N GLY A 68 6.63 -2.99 -13.85
CA GLY A 68 7.09 -4.17 -14.57
C GLY A 68 8.21 -4.95 -13.87
N ALA A 69 8.54 -4.59 -12.63
CA ALA A 69 9.54 -5.25 -11.80
C ALA A 69 9.03 -6.53 -11.11
N SER A 70 7.71 -6.73 -11.07
CA SER A 70 7.06 -7.93 -10.51
C SER A 70 5.94 -8.42 -11.44
N SER A 71 5.66 -9.72 -11.40
CA SER A 71 4.48 -10.26 -12.07
C SER A 71 3.20 -9.89 -11.32
N ILE A 72 2.14 -9.53 -12.05
CA ILE A 72 0.77 -9.42 -11.55
C ILE A 72 0.03 -10.71 -11.94
N GLY A 73 -0.38 -11.51 -10.96
CA GLY A 73 -1.11 -12.76 -11.23
C GLY A 73 -0.32 -13.79 -12.06
N GLY A 74 1.01 -13.76 -12.00
CA GLY A 74 1.90 -14.66 -12.75
C GLY A 74 2.29 -14.16 -14.15
N VAL A 75 1.84 -12.97 -14.56
CA VAL A 75 2.22 -12.34 -15.83
C VAL A 75 3.00 -11.07 -15.57
N GLN A 76 4.11 -10.86 -16.28
CA GLN A 76 4.97 -9.68 -16.12
C GLN A 76 5.03 -8.86 -17.40
N HIS A 77 4.67 -7.58 -17.28
CA HIS A 77 4.72 -6.56 -18.33
C HIS A 77 5.14 -5.24 -17.71
N GLY A 78 5.83 -4.40 -18.47
CA GLY A 78 5.98 -2.98 -18.13
C GLY A 78 4.67 -2.24 -18.40
N TYR A 79 4.20 -1.46 -17.44
CA TYR A 79 3.04 -0.58 -17.64
C TYR A 79 3.48 0.88 -17.60
N ARG A 80 2.75 1.71 -18.34
CA ARG A 80 2.89 3.16 -18.26
C ARG A 80 1.71 3.71 -17.49
N VAL A 81 2.00 4.47 -16.45
CA VAL A 81 1.02 5.21 -15.66
C VAL A 81 0.97 6.63 -16.19
N LEU A 82 -0.21 7.03 -16.65
CA LEU A 82 -0.51 8.40 -17.06
C LEU A 82 -1.53 9.00 -16.10
N ASP A 83 -1.49 10.32 -15.89
CA ASP A 83 -2.55 11.01 -15.18
C ASP A 83 -3.78 11.26 -16.08
N GLU A 84 -4.76 11.98 -15.54
CA GLU A 84 -6.02 12.28 -16.22
C GLU A 84 -5.87 13.20 -17.44
N ASP A 85 -4.78 13.99 -17.49
CA ASP A 85 -4.45 14.86 -18.62
C ASP A 85 -3.64 14.12 -19.69
N GLY A 86 -3.21 12.88 -19.41
CA GLY A 86 -2.39 12.06 -20.30
C GLY A 86 -0.90 12.30 -20.17
N ASP A 87 -0.45 13.00 -19.13
CA ASP A 87 0.96 13.19 -18.83
C ASP A 87 1.54 11.93 -18.19
N LEU A 88 2.76 11.57 -18.58
CA LEU A 88 3.43 10.38 -18.07
C LEU A 88 3.88 10.61 -16.63
N ILE A 89 3.25 9.92 -15.67
CA ILE A 89 3.70 9.87 -14.28
C ILE A 89 4.88 8.92 -14.17
N CYS A 90 4.76 7.71 -14.73
CA CYS A 90 5.79 6.68 -14.66
C CYS A 90 5.71 5.71 -15.86
N GLY A 91 6.86 5.37 -16.48
CA GLY A 91 7.05 4.21 -17.35
C GLY A 91 7.80 3.06 -16.67
N ASP A 92 8.74 2.42 -17.38
CA ASP A 92 9.50 1.29 -16.82
C ASP A 92 10.56 1.76 -15.80
N GLY A 93 10.60 1.16 -14.62
CA GLY A 93 11.69 1.35 -13.63
C GLY A 93 11.64 2.61 -12.76
N CYS A 94 10.66 3.50 -12.92
CA CYS A 94 10.67 4.82 -12.28
C CYS A 94 10.19 4.87 -10.83
N VAL A 95 9.46 3.86 -10.33
CA VAL A 95 8.89 3.93 -8.97
C VAL A 95 9.53 2.96 -7.99
N ILE A 96 10.37 2.00 -8.41
CA ILE A 96 10.92 0.98 -7.50
C ILE A 96 11.74 1.61 -6.36
N ALA A 97 12.67 2.52 -6.69
CA ALA A 97 13.57 3.11 -5.70
C ALA A 97 12.77 3.89 -4.65
N GLU A 98 11.80 4.67 -5.10
CA GLU A 98 10.88 5.42 -4.24
C GLU A 98 9.99 4.49 -3.42
N ALA A 99 9.43 3.44 -4.02
CA ALA A 99 8.59 2.47 -3.34
C ALA A 99 9.36 1.75 -2.23
N TYR A 100 10.61 1.36 -2.48
CA TYR A 100 11.46 0.77 -1.46
C TYR A 100 11.75 1.76 -0.33
N ALA A 101 12.18 2.98 -0.68
CA ALA A 101 12.53 4.00 0.30
C ALA A 101 11.34 4.40 1.19
N GLN A 102 10.13 4.49 0.63
CA GLN A 102 8.97 5.03 1.33
C GLN A 102 8.08 3.99 2.00
N LEU A 103 8.15 2.71 1.59
CA LEU A 103 7.32 1.64 2.17
C LEU A 103 8.11 0.61 2.96
N GLN A 104 9.35 0.30 2.55
CA GLN A 104 10.12 -0.82 3.10
C GLN A 104 11.26 -0.40 4.03
N ALA A 105 11.82 0.80 3.88
CA ALA A 105 13.02 1.21 4.63
C ALA A 105 12.81 1.34 6.15
N ASP A 106 11.57 1.50 6.61
CA ASP A 106 11.23 1.78 8.02
C ASP A 106 10.46 0.64 8.73
N ASN A 107 10.33 -0.55 8.10
CA ASN A 107 9.76 -1.75 8.76
C ASN A 107 10.83 -2.62 9.44
#